data_AF-A0A107B1N1-F1
#
_entry.id   AF-A0A107B1N1-F1
#
_cell.length_a   1.000
_cell.length_b   1.000
_cell.length_c   1.000
_cell.angle_alpha   90.00
_cell.angle_beta   90.00
_cell.angle_gamma   90.00
#
_symmetry.space_group_name_H-M   'P 1'
#
loop_
_entity.id
_entity.type
_entity.pdbx_description
1 polymer ?
#
loop_
_entity_poly.entity_id
_entity_poly.type
_entity_poly.pdbx_seq_one_letter_code
_entity_poly.pdbx_strand_id
1 'polypeptide(L)'
;MYALAAALAFASIAAVYATLQGVSAVPALQPSGNAQMLADNLAIYRQAALDYARTHPGTRGAVPNVKLPFPTWYTGANPLWQNYVADGTVVTYAAPMPPVNIVGEIAKLADGSLLAGVVYRNTIVPPGYANPKALENGVPLPAGLRIADGVPVWMGRAY
;
A
#
# COMPACT_ATOMS: atom_id res chain seq x y z
N MET A 1 48.25 27.11 1.73
CA MET A 1 47.11 27.63 0.93
C MET A 1 46.41 26.54 0.10
N TYR A 2 47.06 25.44 -0.29
CA TYR A 2 46.43 24.35 -1.08
C TYR A 2 45.58 23.35 -0.28
N ALA A 3 45.84 23.18 1.01
CA ALA A 3 45.07 22.24 1.85
C ALA A 3 43.58 22.64 1.98
N LEU A 4 43.31 23.95 2.02
CA LEU A 4 41.95 24.48 2.13
C LEU A 4 41.19 24.32 0.80
N ALA A 5 41.87 24.48 -0.33
CA ALA A 5 41.31 24.24 -1.66
C ALA A 5 40.99 22.76 -1.89
N ALA A 6 41.86 21.84 -1.44
CA ALA A 6 41.62 20.41 -1.52
C ALA A 6 40.42 19.97 -0.65
N ALA A 7 40.31 20.48 0.57
CA ALA A 7 39.17 20.20 1.44
C ALA A 7 37.83 20.64 0.84
N LEU A 8 37.80 21.83 0.21
CA LEU A 8 36.61 22.35 -0.46
C LEU A 8 36.22 21.50 -1.69
N ALA A 9 37.19 20.98 -2.43
CA ALA A 9 36.94 20.10 -3.57
C ALA A 9 36.35 18.75 -3.15
N PHE A 10 36.80 18.16 -2.04
CA PHE A 10 36.21 16.93 -1.54
C PHE A 10 34.81 17.15 -0.95
N ALA A 11 34.59 18.28 -0.27
CA ALA A 11 33.27 18.63 0.26
C ALA A 11 32.22 18.85 -0.84
N SER A 12 32.61 19.46 -1.97
CA SER A 12 31.70 19.65 -3.10
C SER A 12 31.32 18.34 -3.78
N ILE A 13 32.28 17.41 -3.93
CA ILE A 13 32.01 16.07 -4.48
C ILE A 13 31.08 15.28 -3.55
N ALA A 14 31.32 15.33 -2.23
CA ALA A 14 30.45 14.68 -1.24
C ALA A 14 29.03 15.26 -1.24
N ALA A 15 28.88 16.58 -1.40
CA ALA A 15 27.58 17.25 -1.51
C ALA A 15 26.84 16.87 -2.81
N VAL A 16 27.56 16.75 -3.93
CA VAL A 16 27.00 16.26 -5.20
C VAL A 16 26.58 14.78 -5.07
N TYR A 17 27.35 13.95 -4.37
CA TYR A 17 26.99 12.55 -4.15
C TYR A 17 25.77 12.41 -3.24
N ALA A 18 25.68 13.22 -2.18
CA ALA A 18 24.50 13.27 -1.30
C ALA A 18 23.25 13.76 -2.03
N THR A 19 23.38 14.73 -2.95
CA THR A 19 22.25 15.18 -3.78
C THR A 19 21.86 14.15 -4.83
N LEU A 20 22.80 13.43 -5.43
CA LEU A 20 22.50 12.33 -6.37
C LEU A 20 21.82 11.14 -5.68
N GLN A 21 22.17 10.81 -4.43
CA GLN A 21 21.45 9.81 -3.64
C GLN A 21 20.05 10.28 -3.19
N GLY A 22 19.83 11.59 -3.07
CA GLY A 22 18.49 12.18 -2.89
C GLY A 22 17.62 12.15 -4.15
N VAL A 23 18.22 12.07 -5.34
CA VAL A 23 17.54 11.99 -6.64
C VAL A 23 17.22 10.53 -7.00
N SER A 24 16.52 9.83 -6.10
CA SER A 24 15.84 8.56 -6.43
C SER A 24 14.34 8.60 -6.15
N ALA A 25 13.80 9.78 -5.85
CA ALA A 25 12.36 10.01 -5.92
C ALA A 25 12.16 11.39 -6.55
N VAL A 26 12.04 11.45 -7.86
CA VAL A 26 11.13 12.46 -8.43
C VAL A 26 9.76 12.00 -7.95
N PRO A 27 9.10 12.66 -6.99
CA PRO A 27 7.69 12.40 -6.77
C PRO A 27 7.06 12.76 -8.10
N ALA A 28 6.47 11.79 -8.78
CA ALA A 28 5.61 12.12 -9.91
C ALA A 28 4.70 13.25 -9.42
N LEU A 29 4.75 14.41 -10.08
CA LEU A 29 3.85 15.54 -9.88
C LEU A 29 2.43 15.10 -10.32
N GLN A 30 1.90 14.04 -9.72
CA GLN A 30 0.49 13.76 -9.68
C GLN A 30 -0.08 14.70 -8.61
N PRO A 31 -1.24 15.32 -8.83
CA PRO A 31 -1.88 16.09 -7.77
C PRO A 31 -2.08 15.15 -6.57
N SER A 32 -1.29 15.38 -5.52
CA SER A 32 -1.21 14.54 -4.32
C SER A 32 -2.59 14.24 -3.73
N GLY A 33 -3.54 15.16 -3.92
CA GLY A 33 -4.94 14.98 -3.55
C GLY A 33 -5.61 13.74 -4.16
N ASN A 34 -5.38 13.42 -5.44
CA ASN A 34 -6.08 12.30 -6.08
C ASN A 34 -5.59 10.94 -5.56
N ALA A 35 -4.28 10.79 -5.36
CA ALA A 35 -3.71 9.57 -4.79
C ALA A 35 -4.12 9.40 -3.32
N GLN A 36 -4.07 10.48 -2.54
CA GLN A 36 -4.51 10.49 -1.15
C GLN A 36 -5.99 10.13 -1.01
N MET A 37 -6.87 10.79 -1.76
CA MET A 37 -8.31 10.51 -1.74
C MET A 37 -8.62 9.05 -2.06
N LEU A 38 -7.89 8.45 -3.00
CA LEU A 38 -8.08 7.06 -3.38
C LEU A 38 -7.57 6.10 -2.29
N ALA A 39 -6.45 6.42 -1.64
CA ALA A 39 -5.95 5.66 -0.49
C ALA A 39 -6.90 5.77 0.73
N ASP A 40 -7.46 6.95 1.01
CA ASP A 40 -8.47 7.17 2.05
C ASP A 40 -9.74 6.36 1.75
N ASN A 41 -10.16 6.33 0.48
CA ASN A 41 -11.30 5.53 0.04
C ASN A 41 -11.07 4.02 0.27
N LEU A 42 -9.85 3.53 0.03
CA LEU A 42 -9.47 2.15 0.35
C LEU A 42 -9.46 1.91 1.87
N ALA A 43 -9.01 2.87 2.67
CA ALA A 43 -9.01 2.77 4.14
C ALA A 43 -10.43 2.61 4.69
N ILE A 44 -11.38 3.42 4.21
CA ILE A 44 -12.81 3.33 4.56
C ILE A 44 -13.36 1.97 4.15
N TYR A 45 -13.04 1.52 2.94
CA TYR A 45 -13.50 0.23 2.41
C TYR A 45 -12.99 -0.96 3.24
N ARG A 46 -11.71 -0.94 3.59
CA ARG A 46 -11.07 -1.90 4.49
C ARG A 46 -11.75 -1.91 5.86
N GLN A 47 -11.99 -0.75 6.44
CA GLN A 47 -12.63 -0.64 7.74
C GLN A 47 -14.02 -1.28 7.73
N ALA A 48 -14.84 -1.00 6.72
CA ALA A 48 -16.16 -1.62 6.57
C ALA A 48 -16.07 -3.14 6.45
N ALA A 49 -15.09 -3.66 5.70
CA ALA A 49 -14.86 -5.11 5.58
C ALA A 49 -14.39 -5.75 6.90
N LEU A 50 -13.55 -5.06 7.68
CA LEU A 50 -13.17 -5.48 9.03
C LEU A 50 -14.37 -5.53 9.98
N ASP A 51 -15.21 -4.49 9.98
CA ASP A 51 -16.39 -4.42 10.84
C ASP A 51 -17.44 -5.49 10.47
N TYR A 52 -17.58 -5.79 9.18
CA TYR A 52 -18.38 -6.94 8.73
C TYR A 52 -17.82 -8.26 9.27
N ALA A 53 -16.52 -8.50 9.10
CA ALA A 53 -15.88 -9.74 9.55
C ALA A 53 -15.97 -9.92 11.08
N ARG A 54 -15.90 -8.84 11.87
CA ARG A 54 -16.07 -8.88 13.33
C ARG A 54 -17.46 -9.35 13.76
N THR A 55 -18.49 -8.91 13.05
CA THR A 55 -19.89 -9.25 13.34
C THR A 55 -20.33 -10.59 12.72
N HIS A 56 -19.55 -11.10 11.77
CA HIS A 56 -19.82 -12.37 11.07
C HIS A 56 -18.60 -13.31 11.15
N PRO A 57 -18.29 -13.83 12.36
CA PRO A 57 -17.18 -14.77 12.52
C PRO A 57 -17.40 -16.01 11.65
N GLY A 58 -16.31 -16.56 11.10
CA GLY A 58 -16.38 -17.68 10.15
C GLY A 58 -16.66 -17.32 8.69
N THR A 59 -16.86 -16.02 8.37
CA THR A 59 -16.93 -15.57 6.98
C THR A 59 -15.67 -15.96 6.20
N ARG A 60 -15.86 -16.58 5.04
CA ARG A 60 -14.77 -16.93 4.12
C ARG A 60 -15.13 -16.58 2.68
N GLY A 61 -14.18 -15.98 1.97
CA GLY A 61 -14.34 -15.55 0.58
C GLY A 61 -14.61 -14.06 0.43
N ALA A 62 -15.05 -13.67 -0.76
CA ALA A 62 -15.39 -12.28 -1.07
C ALA A 62 -16.73 -11.88 -0.43
N VAL A 63 -16.75 -10.75 0.28
CA VAL A 63 -17.97 -10.19 0.85
C VAL A 63 -18.58 -9.22 -0.17
N PRO A 64 -19.87 -9.39 -0.53
CA PRO A 64 -20.54 -8.44 -1.42
C PRO A 64 -20.56 -7.02 -0.84
N ASN A 65 -20.27 -6.02 -1.67
CA ASN A 65 -20.23 -4.61 -1.26
C ASN A 65 -21.52 -4.14 -0.57
N VAL A 66 -22.68 -4.68 -0.95
CA VAL A 66 -23.99 -4.36 -0.36
C VAL A 66 -24.13 -4.81 1.11
N LYS A 67 -23.28 -5.74 1.57
CA LYS A 67 -23.28 -6.23 2.96
C LYS A 67 -22.31 -5.45 3.86
N LEU A 68 -21.46 -4.61 3.27
CA LEU A 68 -20.45 -3.87 4.01
C LEU A 68 -21.10 -2.68 4.75
N PRO A 69 -20.87 -2.53 6.07
CA PRO A 69 -21.44 -1.46 6.88
C PRO A 69 -20.71 -0.14 6.63
N PHE A 70 -20.95 0.49 5.48
CA PHE A 70 -20.37 1.80 5.18
C PHE A 70 -21.01 2.92 6.00
N PRO A 71 -20.26 4.00 6.30
CA PRO A 71 -20.84 5.22 6.84
C PRO A 71 -21.90 5.82 5.90
N THR A 72 -22.92 6.47 6.46
CA THR A 72 -24.05 7.04 5.70
C THR A 72 -23.64 8.12 4.69
N TRP A 73 -22.55 8.82 4.93
CA TRP A 73 -21.98 9.82 4.02
C TRP A 73 -21.17 9.21 2.87
N TYR A 74 -20.85 7.92 2.94
CA TYR A 74 -20.10 7.22 1.90
C TYR A 74 -21.07 6.80 0.79
N THR A 75 -20.94 7.43 -0.38
CA THR A 75 -21.89 7.33 -1.51
C THR A 75 -21.97 5.94 -2.16
N GLY A 76 -21.16 4.98 -1.70
CA GLY A 76 -21.19 3.59 -2.10
C GLY A 76 -19.80 3.03 -2.30
N ALA A 77 -19.68 1.69 -2.27
CA ALA A 77 -18.42 1.01 -2.52
C ALA A 77 -17.87 1.36 -3.90
N ASN A 78 -16.66 1.91 -3.94
CA ASN A 78 -15.95 2.13 -5.19
C ASN A 78 -15.72 0.77 -5.89
N PRO A 79 -16.16 0.58 -7.15
CA PRO A 79 -16.02 -0.69 -7.87
C PRO A 79 -14.55 -1.09 -8.13
N LEU A 80 -13.60 -0.17 -7.92
CA LEU A 80 -12.17 -0.46 -7.94
C LEU A 80 -11.76 -1.46 -6.84
N TRP A 81 -12.45 -1.47 -5.71
CA TRP A 81 -12.05 -2.27 -4.55
C TRP A 81 -12.77 -3.61 -4.50
N GLN A 82 -11.98 -4.63 -4.16
CA GLN A 82 -12.47 -5.92 -3.74
C GLN A 82 -11.92 -6.27 -2.38
N ASN A 83 -12.62 -7.19 -1.73
CA ASN A 83 -12.23 -7.73 -0.44
C ASN A 83 -12.21 -9.27 -0.49
N TYR A 84 -11.43 -9.84 0.40
CA TYR A 84 -11.41 -11.26 0.68
C TYR A 84 -11.23 -11.47 2.18
N VAL A 85 -12.06 -12.32 2.77
CA VAL A 85 -11.98 -12.67 4.18
C VAL A 85 -11.59 -14.14 4.31
N ALA A 86 -10.63 -14.43 5.18
CA ALA A 86 -10.31 -15.79 5.59
C ALA A 86 -9.75 -15.78 7.01
N ASP A 87 -10.30 -16.64 7.87
CA ASP A 87 -9.82 -16.88 9.24
C ASP A 87 -9.63 -15.59 10.05
N GLY A 88 -10.60 -14.65 9.95
CA GLY A 88 -10.54 -13.34 10.61
C GLY A 88 -9.59 -12.33 9.96
N THR A 89 -8.86 -12.71 8.92
CA THR A 89 -8.02 -11.81 8.12
C THR A 89 -8.83 -11.24 6.96
N VAL A 90 -8.83 -9.92 6.84
CA VAL A 90 -9.45 -9.18 5.73
C VAL A 90 -8.36 -8.63 4.84
N VAL A 91 -8.44 -8.94 3.56
CA VAL A 91 -7.56 -8.40 2.52
C VAL A 91 -8.39 -7.52 1.61
N THR A 92 -8.07 -6.24 1.54
CA THR A 92 -8.65 -5.33 0.53
C THR A 92 -7.62 -4.99 -0.53
N TYR A 93 -8.03 -4.98 -1.78
CA TYR A 93 -7.13 -4.81 -2.93
C TYR A 93 -7.86 -4.15 -4.10
N ALA A 94 -7.07 -3.60 -5.03
CA ALA A 94 -7.59 -3.09 -6.29
C ALA A 94 -7.83 -4.23 -7.27
N ALA A 95 -9.04 -4.37 -7.81
CA ALA A 95 -9.33 -5.38 -8.83
C ALA A 95 -8.83 -4.92 -10.22
N PRO A 96 -9.20 -3.73 -10.72
CA PRO A 96 -8.42 -3.03 -11.71
C PRO A 96 -7.23 -2.30 -11.08
N MET A 97 -6.14 -2.13 -11.84
CA MET A 97 -5.02 -1.29 -11.42
C MET A 97 -5.51 0.17 -11.28
N PRO A 98 -5.22 0.86 -10.16
CA PRO A 98 -5.60 2.26 -10.01
C PRO A 98 -4.94 3.16 -11.07
N PRO A 99 -5.60 4.25 -11.50
CA PRO A 99 -5.06 5.18 -12.50
C PRO A 99 -3.86 5.99 -11.98
N VAL A 100 -3.63 5.99 -10.66
CA VAL A 100 -2.55 6.70 -9.99
C VAL A 100 -1.86 5.78 -9.00
N ASN A 101 -0.57 6.01 -8.73
CA ASN A 101 0.15 5.20 -7.74
C ASN A 101 -0.22 5.66 -6.33
N ILE A 102 -0.89 4.79 -5.58
CA ILE A 102 -1.39 5.06 -4.22
C ILE A 102 -0.58 4.36 -3.12
N VAL A 103 0.43 3.57 -3.47
CA VAL A 103 1.13 2.69 -2.50
C VAL A 103 1.82 3.50 -1.40
N GLY A 104 2.40 4.65 -1.76
CA GLY A 104 3.01 5.56 -0.79
C GLY A 104 2.01 6.13 0.20
N GLU A 105 0.81 6.50 -0.27
CA GLU A 105 -0.24 7.06 0.60
C GLU A 105 -0.88 5.97 1.47
N ILE A 106 -1.06 4.76 0.95
CA ILE A 106 -1.47 3.59 1.75
C ILE A 106 -0.45 3.33 2.86
N ALA A 107 0.86 3.36 2.55
CA ALA A 107 1.90 3.13 3.54
C ALA A 107 1.91 4.21 4.64
N LYS A 108 1.63 5.48 4.30
CA LYS A 108 1.46 6.55 5.29
C LYS A 108 0.23 6.33 6.18
N LEU A 109 -0.93 6.00 5.58
CA LEU A 109 -2.16 5.72 6.33
C LEU A 109 -2.03 4.49 7.23
N ALA A 110 -1.22 3.52 6.84
CA ALA A 110 -0.93 2.32 7.60
C ALA A 110 0.22 2.49 8.61
N ASP A 111 0.76 3.70 8.78
CA ASP A 111 1.90 4.01 9.66
C ASP A 111 3.11 3.09 9.43
N GLY A 112 3.40 2.78 8.17
CA GLY A 112 4.51 1.91 7.77
C GLY A 112 4.28 0.41 8.03
N SER A 113 3.04 -0.03 8.32
CA SER A 113 2.72 -1.44 8.54
C SER A 113 3.07 -2.34 7.35
N LEU A 114 3.70 -3.49 7.63
CA LEU A 114 3.98 -4.54 6.63
C LEU A 114 2.72 -5.18 6.02
N LEU A 115 1.55 -4.92 6.60
CA LEU A 115 0.28 -5.41 6.09
C LEU A 115 -0.29 -4.52 4.96
N ALA A 116 0.40 -3.44 4.61
CA ALA A 116 -0.02 -2.49 3.58
C ALA A 116 1.10 -2.29 2.56
N GLY A 117 0.78 -2.39 1.26
CA GLY A 117 1.79 -2.28 0.22
C GLY A 117 1.30 -2.77 -1.12
N VAL A 118 2.18 -3.49 -1.84
CA VAL A 118 1.85 -4.12 -3.12
C VAL A 118 2.01 -5.63 -3.02
N VAL A 119 1.24 -6.33 -3.85
CA VAL A 119 1.41 -7.77 -4.02
C VAL A 119 2.67 -8.02 -4.85
N TYR A 120 3.52 -8.92 -4.36
CA TYR A 120 4.64 -9.47 -5.12
C TYR A 120 4.85 -10.93 -4.72
N ARG A 121 4.83 -11.84 -5.70
CA ARG A 121 4.98 -13.30 -5.46
C ARG A 121 4.01 -13.82 -4.39
N ASN A 122 2.76 -13.37 -4.43
CA ASN A 122 1.70 -13.75 -3.46
C ASN A 122 1.97 -13.33 -2.00
N THR A 123 2.82 -12.33 -1.80
CA THR A 123 3.09 -11.69 -0.50
C THR A 123 2.88 -10.19 -0.59
N ILE A 124 2.58 -9.54 0.53
CA ILE A 124 2.51 -8.08 0.65
C ILE A 124 3.92 -7.58 0.94
N VAL A 125 4.44 -6.72 0.07
CA VAL A 125 5.74 -6.08 0.25
C VAL A 125 5.57 -4.56 0.36
N PRO A 126 6.40 -3.89 1.18
CA PRO A 126 6.39 -2.43 1.27
C PRO A 126 6.74 -1.76 -0.08
N PRO A 127 6.36 -0.49 -0.28
CA PRO A 127 6.76 0.27 -1.45
C PRO A 127 8.28 0.24 -1.66
N GLY A 128 8.72 -0.06 -2.89
CA GLY A 128 10.14 -0.15 -3.25
C GLY A 128 10.78 -1.54 -3.05
N TYR A 129 10.11 -2.47 -2.36
CA TYR A 129 10.60 -3.84 -2.14
C TYR A 129 10.00 -4.87 -3.11
N ALA A 130 9.14 -4.45 -4.04
CA ALA A 130 8.71 -5.25 -5.18
C ALA A 130 9.84 -5.36 -6.21
N ASN A 131 10.93 -6.03 -5.83
CA ASN A 131 12.06 -6.28 -6.72
C ASN A 131 12.46 -7.76 -6.67
N PRO A 132 12.96 -8.35 -7.77
CA PRO A 132 13.29 -9.78 -7.83
C PRO A 132 14.42 -10.25 -6.91
N LYS A 133 15.20 -9.30 -6.36
CA LYS A 133 16.32 -9.49 -5.45
C LYS A 133 15.97 -9.18 -3.98
N ALA A 134 14.74 -8.73 -3.70
CA ALA A 134 14.29 -8.47 -2.35
C ALA A 134 14.17 -9.83 -1.64
N LEU A 135 14.70 -9.89 -0.43
CA LEU A 135 14.49 -11.03 0.46
C LEU A 135 12.97 -11.28 0.60
N GLU A 136 12.56 -12.54 0.77
CA GLU A 136 11.17 -12.95 1.04
C GLU A 136 10.69 -12.44 2.42
N ASN A 137 10.61 -11.11 2.56
CA ASN A 137 10.27 -10.42 3.81
C ASN A 137 8.82 -9.90 3.77
N GLY A 138 8.01 -10.42 2.84
CA GLY A 138 6.62 -10.01 2.66
C GLY A 138 5.66 -10.82 3.53
N VAL A 139 4.50 -10.23 3.84
CA VAL A 139 3.45 -10.93 4.58
C VAL A 139 2.65 -11.81 3.59
N PRO A 140 2.53 -13.13 3.80
CA PRO A 140 1.84 -14.00 2.85
C PRO A 140 0.34 -13.71 2.78
N LEU A 141 -0.22 -13.73 1.57
CA LEU A 141 -1.67 -13.65 1.38
C LEU A 141 -2.38 -14.94 1.85
N PRO A 142 -3.65 -14.85 2.28
CA PRO A 142 -4.41 -16.03 2.69
C PRO A 142 -4.52 -17.08 1.59
N ALA A 143 -4.50 -18.35 1.99
CA ALA A 143 -4.62 -19.46 1.05
C ALA A 143 -5.95 -19.41 0.28
N GLY A 144 -5.88 -19.45 -1.04
CA GLY A 144 -7.03 -19.34 -1.95
C GLY A 144 -7.26 -17.95 -2.52
N LEU A 145 -6.51 -16.94 -2.08
CA LEU A 145 -6.47 -15.62 -2.71
C LEU A 145 -5.23 -15.53 -3.61
N ARG A 146 -5.44 -15.15 -4.87
CA ARG A 146 -4.37 -14.80 -5.82
C ARG A 146 -4.67 -13.44 -6.41
N ILE A 147 -3.69 -12.55 -6.31
CA ILE A 147 -3.75 -11.19 -6.83
C ILE A 147 -2.52 -11.01 -7.72
N ALA A 148 -2.66 -10.26 -8.81
CA ALA A 148 -1.55 -9.96 -9.72
C ALA A 148 -0.46 -9.13 -9.01
N ASP A 149 0.79 -9.33 -9.42
CA ASP A 149 1.91 -8.55 -8.91
C ASP A 149 1.75 -7.06 -9.23
N GLY A 150 2.19 -6.19 -8.31
CA GLY A 150 2.10 -4.74 -8.41
C GLY A 150 0.77 -4.14 -7.94
N VAL A 151 -0.25 -4.96 -7.68
CA VAL A 151 -1.55 -4.48 -7.20
C VAL A 151 -1.44 -3.96 -5.76
N PRO A 152 -1.96 -2.75 -5.47
CA PRO A 152 -2.00 -2.25 -4.10
C PRO A 152 -2.98 -3.06 -3.24
N VAL A 153 -2.53 -3.40 -2.05
CA VAL A 153 -3.23 -4.28 -1.11
C VAL A 153 -3.06 -3.79 0.32
N TRP A 154 -4.10 -3.99 1.13
CA TRP A 154 -4.06 -3.69 2.54
C TRP A 154 -4.77 -4.78 3.34
N MET A 155 -4.01 -5.51 4.15
CA MET A 155 -4.47 -6.61 5.00
C MET A 155 -4.66 -6.18 6.44
N GLY A 156 -5.72 -6.65 7.08
CA GLY A 156 -6.06 -6.36 8.47
C GLY A 156 -6.67 -7.55 9.16
N ARG A 157 -6.70 -7.52 10.49
CA ARG A 157 -7.26 -8.59 11.30
C ARG A 157 -8.47 -8.11 12.08
N ALA A 158 -9.56 -8.88 11.98
CA ALA A 158 -10.81 -8.60 12.66
C ALA A 158 -10.82 -9.17 14.10
N TYR A 159 -10.29 -10.39 14.29
CA TYR A 159 -10.18 -11.12 15.55
C TYR A 159 -9.06 -12.19 15.51
#